data_AF-A0A5C7FGP3-F1
#
_entry.id   AF-A0A5C7FGP3-F1
#
_cell.length_a   1.000
_cell.length_b   1.000
_cell.length_c   1.000
_cell.angle_alpha   90.00
_cell.angle_beta   90.00
_cell.angle_gamma   90.00
#
_symmetry.space_group_name_H-M   'P 1'
#
loop_
_entity.id
_entity.type
_entity.pdbx_description
1 polymer ?
#
loop_
_entity_poly.entity_id
_entity_poly.type
_entity_poly.pdbx_seq_one_letter_code
_entity_poly.pdbx_strand_id
1 'polypeptide(L)'
;MKNTTFTYEEAVKKIDSIGGKPIVVEAQWDGDTQGWFLRMFVIVRTGIFKKTESSHYLGTISLGGDIGLFQGTIPPYSEVKVAQEIGGKLKDKYGLEFFFPSPNNPDDDCPRWTERHRAINCENCNKLIIPTDSPYLPKEICYNCHLIRKQNQRIIDEEPYDDGVDMYLNKNGEFQSLGFCSNFESFKIAPFIKEKVEGVSNEEGIKIVTLPQDDIKKLIQDLEIEIDKQILEYEEPKIEKRMSRFVTTQKMKYKEKEFELMNRFNSHHENLIGLISSFDTAKRAFSESFEYKIYFKKGISHRDDSVLRFVNYSGKGKMKIDQIYERFNGIISTEEVDKTISKLVKIGCMKLNDNEAEVTEIGKNIV
;
A
#
# COMPACT_ATOMS: atom_id res chain seq x y z
N MET A 1 9.52 13.53 -0.76
CA MET A 1 9.79 14.54 -1.81
C MET A 1 9.54 15.94 -1.24
N LYS A 2 10.25 17.00 -1.66
CA LYS A 2 9.92 18.38 -1.25
C LYS A 2 8.78 18.90 -2.13
N ASN A 3 7.74 19.48 -1.52
CA ASN A 3 6.67 20.15 -2.27
C ASN A 3 7.30 21.19 -3.20
N THR A 4 7.00 21.08 -4.49
CA THR A 4 7.53 21.96 -5.53
C THR A 4 6.36 22.44 -6.37
N THR A 5 6.11 23.75 -6.33
CA THR A 5 5.02 24.39 -7.07
C THR A 5 5.57 25.03 -8.33
N PHE A 6 5.68 24.25 -9.41
CA PHE A 6 5.96 24.78 -10.74
C PHE A 6 4.77 25.63 -11.24
N THR A 7 5.03 26.85 -11.73
CA THR A 7 3.96 27.79 -12.13
C THR A 7 3.89 28.03 -13.64
N TYR A 8 2.76 28.60 -14.09
CA TYR A 8 2.57 29.02 -15.48
C TYR A 8 3.59 30.08 -15.91
N GLU A 9 3.91 31.05 -15.06
CA GLU A 9 4.87 32.11 -15.34
C GLU A 9 6.29 31.55 -15.52
N GLU A 10 6.67 30.57 -14.72
CA GLU A 10 7.94 29.85 -14.86
C GLU A 10 7.98 29.07 -16.18
N ALA A 11 6.88 28.40 -16.54
CA ALA A 11 6.74 27.70 -17.80
C ALA A 11 6.94 28.63 -18.99
N VAL A 12 6.25 29.79 -18.98
CA VAL A 12 6.35 30.83 -20.00
C VAL A 12 7.79 31.32 -20.14
N LYS A 13 8.42 31.71 -19.02
CA LYS A 13 9.80 32.23 -19.03
C LYS A 13 10.77 31.22 -19.63
N LYS A 14 10.60 29.92 -19.31
CA LYS A 14 11.42 28.85 -19.90
C LYS A 14 11.16 28.68 -21.38
N ILE A 15 9.90 28.60 -21.80
CA ILE A 15 9.54 28.45 -23.22
C ILE A 15 10.07 29.61 -24.06
N ASP A 16 9.91 30.85 -23.60
CA ASP A 16 10.38 32.05 -24.31
C ASP A 16 11.93 32.10 -24.40
N SER A 17 12.63 31.41 -23.50
CA SER A 17 14.09 31.26 -23.56
C SER A 17 14.57 30.14 -24.47
N ILE A 18 13.68 29.20 -24.83
CA ILE A 18 13.99 28.06 -25.70
C ILE A 18 13.74 28.48 -27.16
N GLY A 19 14.81 28.59 -27.94
CA GLY A 19 14.70 28.89 -29.37
C GLY A 19 13.92 27.82 -30.15
N GLY A 20 13.18 28.24 -31.17
CA GLY A 20 12.36 27.37 -32.02
C GLY A 20 10.85 27.64 -31.88
N LYS A 21 10.03 26.86 -32.60
CA LYS A 21 8.57 26.94 -32.47
C LYS A 21 8.10 25.87 -31.47
N PRO A 22 7.52 26.22 -30.32
CA PRO A 22 6.88 25.24 -29.44
C PRO A 22 5.68 24.62 -30.18
N ILE A 23 5.58 23.30 -30.13
CA ILE A 23 4.50 22.56 -30.81
C ILE A 23 3.64 21.77 -29.84
N VAL A 24 4.21 21.36 -28.70
CA VAL A 24 3.52 20.57 -27.68
C VAL A 24 4.03 20.95 -26.30
N VAL A 25 3.13 21.00 -25.32
CA VAL A 25 3.46 20.89 -23.91
C VAL A 25 2.97 19.53 -23.41
N GLU A 26 3.84 18.83 -22.72
CA GLU A 26 3.63 17.46 -22.27
C GLU A 26 3.68 17.38 -20.74
N ALA A 27 2.78 16.60 -20.15
CA ALA A 27 2.81 16.20 -18.75
C ALA A 27 3.00 14.68 -18.65
N GLN A 28 3.97 14.24 -17.84
CA GLN A 28 4.26 12.83 -17.60
C GLN A 28 4.34 12.56 -16.09
N TRP A 29 3.79 11.43 -15.66
CA TRP A 29 4.02 10.94 -14.30
C TRP A 29 5.45 10.43 -14.15
N ASP A 30 5.95 10.54 -12.93
CA ASP A 30 7.21 9.97 -12.47
C ASP A 30 7.06 9.77 -10.95
N GLY A 31 7.81 8.83 -10.38
CA GLY A 31 7.70 8.45 -8.99
C GLY A 31 7.60 6.95 -8.79
N ASP A 32 7.41 6.57 -7.54
CA ASP A 32 7.27 5.19 -7.12
C ASP A 32 6.46 5.12 -5.82
N THR A 33 6.62 4.05 -5.04
CA THR A 33 5.99 3.89 -3.72
C THR A 33 6.27 5.02 -2.71
N GLN A 34 7.25 5.89 -2.98
CA GLN A 34 7.65 7.02 -2.14
C GLN A 34 7.02 8.36 -2.55
N GLY A 35 6.24 8.39 -3.64
CA GLY A 35 5.53 9.58 -4.07
C GLY A 35 5.47 9.72 -5.59
N TRP A 36 4.27 9.96 -6.12
CA TRP A 36 4.03 10.37 -7.49
C TRP A 36 4.13 11.89 -7.66
N PHE A 37 4.60 12.32 -8.83
CA PHE A 37 4.65 13.74 -9.22
C PHE A 37 4.58 13.86 -10.74
N LEU A 38 4.30 15.08 -11.23
CA LEU A 38 4.26 15.34 -12.67
C LEU A 38 5.49 16.12 -13.13
N ARG A 39 6.10 15.66 -14.21
CA ARG A 39 7.12 16.40 -14.96
C ARG A 39 6.50 17.04 -16.20
N MET A 40 6.73 18.34 -16.35
CA MET A 40 6.26 19.14 -17.49
C MET A 40 7.40 19.34 -18.48
N PHE A 41 7.13 19.16 -19.77
CA PHE A 41 8.06 19.34 -20.88
C PHE A 41 7.46 20.19 -21.98
N VAL A 42 8.30 20.87 -22.76
CA VAL A 42 7.90 21.48 -24.04
C VAL A 42 8.68 20.80 -25.17
N ILE A 43 8.00 20.55 -26.27
CA ILE A 43 8.65 20.06 -27.49
C ILE A 43 8.69 21.22 -28.47
N VAL A 44 9.90 21.54 -28.92
CA VAL A 44 10.15 22.61 -29.86
C VAL A 44 10.66 22.05 -31.17
N ARG A 45 10.19 22.67 -32.26
CA ARG A 45 10.63 22.37 -33.62
C ARG A 45 11.58 23.46 -34.09
N THR A 46 12.77 23.05 -34.53
CA THR A 46 13.81 23.92 -35.08
C THR A 46 14.18 23.52 -36.52
N GLY A 47 14.75 24.44 -37.28
CA GLY A 47 15.20 24.22 -38.65
C GLY A 47 14.14 24.48 -39.73
N ILE A 48 14.53 25.22 -40.77
CA ILE A 48 13.65 25.57 -41.91
C ILE A 48 13.62 24.41 -42.93
N PHE A 49 14.77 23.82 -43.23
CA PHE A 49 14.91 22.76 -44.25
C PHE A 49 14.93 21.34 -43.68
N LYS A 50 15.52 21.14 -42.49
CA LYS A 50 15.51 19.88 -41.76
C LYS A 50 14.88 20.12 -40.40
N LYS A 51 13.58 19.82 -40.29
CA LYS A 51 12.83 19.99 -39.04
C LYS A 51 13.34 18.98 -38.02
N THR A 52 13.83 19.47 -36.90
CA THR A 52 14.23 18.66 -35.74
C THR A 52 13.35 18.97 -34.55
N GLU A 53 12.85 17.95 -33.87
CA GLU A 53 12.07 18.09 -32.63
C GLU A 53 12.98 17.79 -31.44
N SER A 54 12.89 18.62 -30.41
CA SER A 54 13.65 18.45 -29.17
C SER A 54 12.75 18.69 -27.96
N SER A 55 12.90 17.86 -26.93
CA SER A 55 12.15 17.96 -25.68
C SER A 55 12.97 18.71 -24.63
N HIS A 56 12.35 19.67 -23.96
CA HIS A 56 12.96 20.51 -22.93
C HIS A 56 12.13 20.44 -21.66
N TYR A 57 12.80 20.21 -20.53
CA TYR A 57 12.15 20.14 -19.23
C TYR A 57 11.75 21.53 -18.72
N LEU A 58 10.46 21.68 -18.38
CA LEU A 58 9.91 22.93 -17.86
C LEU A 58 9.86 22.94 -16.33
N GLY A 59 9.56 21.84 -15.67
CA GLY A 59 9.45 21.81 -14.22
C GLY A 59 8.73 20.59 -13.67
N THR A 60 8.70 20.48 -12.35
CA THR A 60 8.03 19.41 -11.62
C THR A 60 6.91 20.00 -10.78
N ILE A 61 5.74 19.37 -10.83
CA ILE A 61 4.60 19.63 -9.95
C ILE A 61 4.55 18.49 -8.94
N SER A 62 4.78 18.80 -7.67
CA SER A 62 4.67 17.85 -6.54
C SER A 62 4.05 18.59 -5.35
N LEU A 63 2.86 18.18 -4.93
CA LEU A 63 2.08 18.88 -3.92
C LEU A 63 2.04 18.16 -2.55
N GLY A 64 2.73 17.03 -2.42
CA GLY A 64 2.82 16.28 -1.17
C GLY A 64 3.14 14.81 -1.38
N GLY A 65 3.31 14.05 -0.29
CA GLY A 65 3.43 12.59 -0.35
C GLY A 65 2.08 11.89 -0.49
N ASP A 66 2.10 10.69 -1.04
CA ASP A 66 0.93 9.84 -1.32
C ASP A 66 0.23 9.24 -0.08
N ILE A 67 0.28 9.89 1.09
CA ILE A 67 -0.48 9.45 2.26
C ILE A 67 -1.99 9.32 1.95
N GLY A 68 -2.49 10.11 1.00
CA GLY A 68 -3.86 10.02 0.48
C GLY A 68 -4.18 8.71 -0.24
N LEU A 69 -3.20 8.04 -0.86
CA LEU A 69 -3.37 6.69 -1.46
C LEU A 69 -3.66 5.64 -0.39
N PHE A 70 -3.09 5.80 0.82
CA PHE A 70 -3.27 4.88 1.94
C PHE A 70 -4.48 5.21 2.81
N GLN A 71 -5.05 6.42 2.69
CA GLN A 71 -6.23 6.86 3.45
C GLN A 71 -7.56 6.62 2.72
N GLY A 72 -7.54 5.88 1.60
CA GLY A 72 -8.76 5.56 0.83
C GLY A 72 -9.40 6.76 0.13
N THR A 73 -8.70 7.89 0.07
CA THR A 73 -9.12 9.09 -0.67
C THR A 73 -8.47 9.09 -2.05
N ILE A 74 -9.04 8.33 -2.98
CA ILE A 74 -8.80 8.50 -4.42
C ILE A 74 -10.16 8.93 -5.01
N PRO A 75 -10.30 10.01 -5.83
CA PRO A 75 -9.36 11.04 -6.31
C PRO A 75 -9.74 12.48 -5.84
N PRO A 76 -8.99 13.55 -6.22
CA PRO A 76 -7.97 13.59 -7.27
C PRO A 76 -6.60 14.10 -6.83
N TYR A 77 -5.57 13.47 -7.40
CA TYR A 77 -4.20 13.98 -7.48
C TYR A 77 -4.22 15.46 -7.85
N SER A 78 -3.90 16.33 -6.90
CA SER A 78 -4.02 17.77 -7.08
C SER A 78 -3.04 18.28 -8.15
N GLU A 79 -1.95 17.55 -8.39
CA GLU A 79 -0.98 17.75 -9.46
C GLU A 79 -1.65 17.76 -10.84
N VAL A 80 -2.64 16.89 -11.07
CA VAL A 80 -3.37 16.77 -12.34
C VAL A 80 -4.07 18.09 -12.66
N LYS A 81 -4.75 18.68 -11.69
CA LYS A 81 -5.47 19.95 -11.87
C LYS A 81 -4.51 21.08 -12.23
N VAL A 82 -3.37 21.15 -11.53
CA VAL A 82 -2.33 22.16 -11.80
C VAL A 82 -1.72 21.96 -13.19
N ALA A 83 -1.41 20.72 -13.57
CA ALA A 83 -0.87 20.41 -14.89
C ALA A 83 -1.86 20.74 -16.02
N GLN A 84 -3.14 20.44 -15.83
CA GLN A 84 -4.20 20.79 -16.78
C GLN A 84 -4.40 22.30 -16.90
N GLU A 85 -4.35 23.04 -15.80
CA GLU A 85 -4.44 24.50 -15.81
C GLU A 85 -3.26 25.13 -16.55
N ILE A 86 -2.02 24.75 -16.21
CA ILE A 86 -0.81 25.25 -16.85
C ILE A 86 -0.79 24.84 -18.33
N GLY A 87 -1.04 23.57 -18.64
CA GLY A 87 -1.07 23.04 -20.00
C GLY A 87 -2.10 23.73 -20.88
N GLY A 88 -3.31 23.98 -20.35
CA GLY A 88 -4.37 24.73 -21.03
C GLY A 88 -3.97 26.17 -21.35
N LYS A 89 -3.46 26.91 -20.36
CA LYS A 89 -2.99 28.29 -20.56
C LYS A 89 -1.86 28.38 -21.60
N LEU A 90 -0.93 27.41 -21.59
CA LEU A 90 0.17 27.35 -22.56
C LEU A 90 -0.32 27.01 -23.97
N LYS A 91 -1.28 26.09 -24.09
CA LYS A 91 -1.96 25.77 -25.34
C LYS A 91 -2.58 27.03 -25.96
N ASP A 92 -3.31 27.80 -25.16
CA ASP A 92 -3.97 29.02 -25.64
C ASP A 92 -2.96 30.10 -26.03
N LYS A 93 -1.90 30.31 -25.22
CA LYS A 93 -0.88 31.33 -25.49
C LYS A 93 -0.08 31.04 -26.77
N TYR A 94 0.35 29.80 -26.98
CA TYR A 94 1.29 29.45 -28.05
C TYR A 94 0.65 28.72 -29.23
N GLY A 95 -0.64 28.37 -29.17
CA GLY A 95 -1.31 27.57 -30.19
C GLY A 95 -0.71 26.17 -30.35
N LEU A 96 -0.27 25.58 -29.24
CA LEU A 96 0.36 24.25 -29.17
C LEU A 96 -0.61 23.18 -28.68
N GLU A 97 -0.26 21.90 -28.82
CA GLU A 97 -1.05 20.81 -28.22
C GLU A 97 -0.67 20.58 -26.76
N PHE A 98 -1.65 20.26 -25.92
CA PHE A 98 -1.39 19.74 -24.57
C PHE A 98 -1.54 18.22 -24.59
N PHE A 99 -0.45 17.52 -24.33
CA PHE A 99 -0.39 16.07 -24.32
C PHE A 99 -0.20 15.55 -22.89
N PHE A 100 -1.22 14.87 -22.36
CA PHE A 100 -1.17 14.24 -21.04
C PHE A 100 -1.86 12.87 -21.12
N PRO A 101 -1.10 11.78 -21.32
CA PRO A 101 -1.68 10.47 -21.63
C PRO A 101 -2.39 9.81 -20.45
N SER A 102 -2.05 10.14 -19.20
CA SER A 102 -2.63 9.49 -18.02
C SER A 102 -3.16 10.48 -16.96
N PRO A 103 -4.22 11.26 -17.28
CA PRO A 103 -4.75 12.25 -16.34
C PRO A 103 -5.52 11.62 -15.17
N ASN A 104 -5.97 10.37 -15.30
CA ASN A 104 -6.86 9.74 -14.32
C ASN A 104 -6.11 8.96 -13.24
N ASN A 105 -4.91 8.45 -13.53
CA ASN A 105 -4.11 7.64 -12.61
C ASN A 105 -2.61 7.86 -12.87
N PRO A 106 -1.75 7.83 -11.85
CA PRO A 106 -0.31 7.77 -12.02
C PRO A 106 0.09 6.54 -12.84
N ASP A 107 0.94 6.77 -13.84
CA ASP A 107 1.52 5.77 -14.73
C ASP A 107 2.68 6.44 -15.51
N ASP A 108 3.91 6.07 -15.17
CA ASP A 108 5.16 6.56 -15.76
C ASP A 108 5.61 5.77 -17.01
N ASP A 109 4.88 4.70 -17.36
CA ASP A 109 5.09 3.90 -18.58
C ASP A 109 4.29 4.44 -19.78
N CYS A 110 3.55 5.53 -19.60
CA CYS A 110 2.80 6.15 -20.69
C CYS A 110 3.75 6.74 -21.75
N PRO A 111 3.38 6.65 -23.05
CA PRO A 111 4.25 7.09 -24.13
C PRO A 111 4.54 8.57 -24.02
N ARG A 112 5.78 8.94 -24.34
CA ARG A 112 6.13 10.32 -24.64
C ARG A 112 5.41 10.77 -25.91
N TRP A 113 5.22 12.08 -26.09
CA TRP A 113 4.70 12.62 -27.34
C TRP A 113 5.49 12.10 -28.56
N THR A 114 6.81 12.04 -28.47
CA THR A 114 7.67 11.54 -29.55
C THR A 114 7.45 10.06 -29.87
N GLU A 115 6.89 9.29 -28.94
CA GLU A 115 6.68 7.84 -29.03
C GLU A 115 5.24 7.47 -29.36
N ARG A 116 4.31 8.43 -29.34
CA ARG A 116 2.87 8.21 -29.58
C ARG A 116 2.53 7.42 -30.85
N HIS A 117 3.40 7.48 -31.85
CA HIS A 117 3.26 6.72 -33.10
C HIS A 117 3.40 5.20 -32.92
N ARG A 118 3.98 4.75 -31.81
CA ARG A 118 4.11 3.33 -31.41
C ARG A 118 3.04 2.90 -30.42
N ALA A 119 2.26 3.86 -29.93
CA ALA A 119 1.32 3.62 -28.87
C ALA A 119 0.00 3.09 -29.40
N ILE A 120 -0.70 2.36 -28.55
CA ILE A 120 -2.07 1.88 -28.77
C ILE A 120 -2.98 2.42 -27.67
N ASN A 121 -4.29 2.35 -27.88
CA ASN A 121 -5.24 2.62 -26.80
C ASN A 121 -5.49 1.33 -26.01
N CYS A 122 -5.37 1.42 -24.69
CA CYS A 122 -5.78 0.36 -23.77
C CYS A 122 -7.25 -0.01 -24.02
N GLU A 123 -7.55 -1.28 -24.23
CA GLU A 123 -8.91 -1.74 -24.56
C GLU A 123 -9.96 -1.39 -23.47
N ASN A 124 -9.55 -1.34 -22.20
CA ASN A 124 -10.49 -1.09 -21.09
C ASN A 124 -10.76 0.39 -20.81
N CYS A 125 -9.72 1.24 -20.79
CA CYS A 125 -9.85 2.63 -20.35
C CYS A 125 -9.49 3.65 -21.45
N ASN A 126 -9.17 3.18 -22.65
CA ASN A 126 -8.76 3.99 -23.80
C ASN A 126 -7.52 4.87 -23.54
N LYS A 127 -6.77 4.59 -22.47
CA LYS A 127 -5.49 5.26 -22.16
C LYS A 127 -4.44 4.89 -23.19
N LEU A 128 -3.67 5.87 -23.66
CA LEU A 128 -2.58 5.65 -24.59
C LEU A 128 -1.41 4.94 -23.88
N ILE A 129 -0.94 3.80 -24.41
CA ILE A 129 0.12 2.98 -23.83
C ILE A 129 1.11 2.49 -24.89
N ILE A 130 2.34 2.21 -24.48
CA ILE A 130 3.28 1.41 -25.28
C ILE A 130 3.07 -0.06 -24.90
N PRO A 131 2.84 -0.98 -25.85
CA PRO A 131 2.75 -2.40 -25.55
C PRO A 131 4.00 -2.89 -24.83
N THR A 132 3.81 -3.50 -23.67
CA THR A 132 4.89 -4.10 -22.86
C THR A 132 5.56 -5.27 -23.59
N ASP A 133 6.84 -5.47 -23.32
CA ASP A 133 7.61 -6.65 -23.73
C ASP A 133 7.55 -7.78 -22.68
N SER A 134 6.96 -7.52 -21.51
CA SER A 134 6.81 -8.50 -20.44
C SER A 134 5.91 -9.67 -20.87
N PRO A 135 6.32 -10.92 -20.66
CA PRO A 135 5.48 -12.08 -20.95
C PRO A 135 4.32 -12.24 -19.95
N TYR A 136 4.33 -11.48 -18.85
CA TYR A 136 3.34 -11.59 -17.78
C TYR A 136 2.21 -10.56 -17.90
N LEU A 137 2.35 -9.55 -18.76
CA LEU A 137 1.38 -8.48 -18.93
C LEU A 137 0.76 -8.56 -20.33
N PRO A 138 -0.58 -8.48 -20.46
CA PRO A 138 -1.22 -8.43 -21.77
C PRO A 138 -0.80 -7.15 -22.50
N LYS A 139 -0.72 -7.24 -23.83
CA LYS A 139 -0.17 -6.16 -24.67
C LYS A 139 -1.18 -5.07 -24.99
N GLU A 140 -2.46 -5.40 -24.82
CA GLU A 140 -3.61 -4.63 -25.26
C GLU A 140 -4.25 -3.77 -24.14
N ILE A 141 -3.79 -3.91 -22.90
CA ILE A 141 -4.28 -3.14 -21.75
C ILE A 141 -3.15 -2.52 -20.94
N CYS A 142 -3.44 -1.41 -20.26
CA CYS A 142 -2.49 -0.80 -19.33
C CYS A 142 -2.35 -1.61 -18.04
N TYR A 143 -1.22 -1.42 -17.34
CA TYR A 143 -0.92 -2.12 -16.08
C TYR A 143 -2.04 -1.99 -15.04
N ASN A 144 -2.55 -0.77 -14.82
CA ASN A 144 -3.63 -0.54 -13.85
C ASN A 144 -4.92 -1.32 -14.22
N CYS A 145 -5.29 -1.37 -15.49
CA CYS A 145 -6.44 -2.15 -15.95
C CYS A 145 -6.19 -3.67 -15.85
N HIS A 146 -4.95 -4.11 -16.07
CA HIS A 146 -4.56 -5.51 -15.83
C HIS A 146 -4.72 -5.89 -14.36
N LEU A 147 -4.24 -5.05 -13.43
CA LEU A 147 -4.39 -5.27 -11.99
C LEU A 147 -5.86 -5.37 -11.57
N ILE A 148 -6.72 -4.47 -12.07
CA ILE A 148 -8.17 -4.52 -11.81
C ILE A 148 -8.77 -5.82 -12.36
N ARG A 149 -8.43 -6.22 -13.61
CA ARG A 149 -8.90 -7.51 -14.18
C ARG A 149 -8.48 -8.69 -13.29
N LYS A 150 -7.21 -8.72 -12.86
CA LYS A 150 -6.70 -9.77 -11.97
C LYS A 150 -7.44 -9.79 -10.63
N GLN A 151 -7.60 -8.64 -9.98
CA GLN A 151 -8.32 -8.52 -8.73
C GLN A 151 -9.77 -9.00 -8.85
N ASN A 152 -10.48 -8.57 -9.90
CA ASN A 152 -11.85 -9.02 -10.18
C ASN A 152 -11.91 -10.52 -10.44
N GLN A 153 -10.92 -11.08 -11.15
CA GLN A 153 -10.86 -12.51 -11.39
C GLN A 153 -10.71 -13.30 -10.08
N ARG A 154 -9.89 -12.84 -9.13
CA ARG A 154 -9.78 -13.47 -7.79
C ARG A 154 -11.11 -13.48 -7.02
N ILE A 155 -11.88 -12.40 -7.16
CA ILE A 155 -13.22 -12.28 -6.57
C ILE A 155 -14.18 -13.26 -7.24
N ILE A 156 -14.14 -13.37 -8.57
CA ILE A 156 -14.98 -14.30 -9.34
C ILE A 156 -14.65 -15.75 -8.96
N ASP A 157 -13.37 -16.11 -8.92
CA ASP A 157 -12.90 -17.49 -8.70
C ASP A 157 -12.92 -17.92 -7.23
N GLU A 158 -13.31 -17.02 -6.31
CA GLU A 158 -13.21 -17.23 -4.85
C GLU A 158 -11.81 -17.70 -4.42
N GLU A 159 -10.76 -17.14 -5.03
CA GLU A 159 -9.38 -17.52 -4.72
C GLU A 159 -9.13 -17.38 -3.20
N PRO A 160 -8.54 -18.40 -2.54
CA PRO A 160 -8.30 -18.36 -1.10
C PRO A 160 -7.48 -17.12 -0.67
N TYR A 161 -7.87 -16.56 0.46
CA TYR A 161 -7.24 -15.43 1.13
C TYR A 161 -7.09 -15.71 2.63
N ASP A 162 -6.53 -16.89 2.90
CA ASP A 162 -6.31 -17.43 4.24
C ASP A 162 -5.00 -16.95 4.87
N ASP A 163 -4.13 -16.31 4.09
CA ASP A 163 -2.83 -15.89 4.57
C ASP A 163 -2.96 -14.71 5.55
N GLY A 164 -2.10 -14.71 6.56
CA GLY A 164 -1.99 -13.61 7.49
C GLY A 164 -2.52 -13.88 8.88
N VAL A 165 -1.81 -13.33 9.85
CA VAL A 165 -2.15 -13.36 11.28
C VAL A 165 -2.02 -11.96 11.83
N ASP A 166 -3.10 -11.46 12.40
CA ASP A 166 -3.17 -10.15 13.05
C ASP A 166 -3.06 -10.30 14.57
N MET A 167 -2.24 -9.46 15.18
CA MET A 167 -2.02 -9.48 16.63
C MET A 167 -2.35 -8.14 17.26
N TYR A 168 -3.05 -8.19 18.39
CA TYR A 168 -3.50 -7.02 19.13
C TYR A 168 -3.26 -7.16 20.63
N LEU A 169 -3.11 -6.03 21.31
CA LEU A 169 -3.43 -5.92 22.73
C LEU A 169 -4.89 -5.51 22.89
N ASN A 170 -5.60 -6.14 23.81
CA ASN A 170 -6.98 -5.80 24.14
C ASN A 170 -7.11 -5.51 25.64
N LYS A 171 -7.78 -4.41 25.97
CA LYS A 171 -8.23 -4.12 27.34
C LYS A 171 -9.63 -3.53 27.29
N ASN A 172 -10.58 -4.17 27.97
CA ASN A 172 -11.96 -3.70 28.07
C ASN A 172 -12.65 -3.42 26.72
N GLY A 173 -12.26 -4.13 25.65
CA GLY A 173 -12.79 -3.92 24.30
C GLY A 173 -12.04 -2.88 23.47
N GLU A 174 -11.03 -2.21 24.01
CA GLU A 174 -10.12 -1.34 23.25
C GLU A 174 -8.95 -2.15 22.68
N PHE A 175 -8.76 -2.07 21.37
CA PHE A 175 -7.73 -2.81 20.64
C PHE A 175 -6.56 -1.92 20.23
N GLN A 176 -5.33 -2.39 20.44
CA GLN A 176 -4.10 -1.79 19.93
C GLN A 176 -3.41 -2.79 19.01
N SER A 177 -3.32 -2.48 17.71
CA SER A 177 -2.63 -3.34 16.75
C SER A 177 -1.14 -3.43 17.07
N LEU A 178 -0.62 -4.64 17.14
CA LEU A 178 0.81 -4.95 17.25
C LEU A 178 1.44 -5.30 15.90
N GLY A 179 0.62 -5.64 14.91
CA GLY A 179 1.05 -5.86 13.53
C GLY A 179 0.42 -7.07 12.88
N PHE A 180 0.78 -7.24 11.60
CA PHE A 180 0.36 -8.32 10.72
C PHE A 180 1.60 -9.10 10.26
N CYS A 181 1.47 -10.42 10.16
CA CYS A 181 2.47 -11.28 9.54
C CYS A 181 1.80 -12.29 8.61
N SER A 182 2.37 -12.55 7.44
CA SER A 182 1.84 -13.60 6.52
C SER A 182 1.82 -14.98 7.16
N ASN A 183 2.80 -15.28 8.02
CA ASN A 183 2.90 -16.51 8.79
C ASN A 183 3.09 -16.19 10.27
N PHE A 184 2.43 -16.92 11.16
CA PHE A 184 2.52 -16.71 12.60
C PHE A 184 3.96 -16.77 13.11
N GLU A 185 4.78 -17.67 12.57
CA GLU A 185 6.18 -17.90 12.92
C GLU A 185 7.08 -16.66 12.69
N SER A 186 6.59 -15.67 11.94
CA SER A 186 7.30 -14.40 11.74
C SER A 186 7.22 -13.49 12.97
N PHE A 187 6.23 -13.68 13.84
CA PHE A 187 6.19 -12.98 15.13
C PHE A 187 7.28 -13.51 16.05
N LYS A 188 8.02 -12.59 16.69
CA LYS A 188 9.10 -12.94 17.61
C LYS A 188 8.64 -13.67 18.87
N ILE A 189 7.37 -13.54 19.23
CA ILE A 189 6.79 -14.30 20.35
C ILE A 189 6.42 -15.74 19.97
N ALA A 190 6.33 -16.06 18.67
CA ALA A 190 5.76 -17.33 18.19
C ALA A 190 6.41 -18.59 18.78
N PRO A 191 7.75 -18.68 18.92
CA PRO A 191 8.39 -19.87 19.50
C PRO A 191 7.99 -20.14 20.96
N PHE A 192 7.59 -19.10 21.71
CA PHE A 192 7.33 -19.16 23.15
C PHE A 192 5.87 -19.45 23.50
N ILE A 193 4.98 -19.41 22.51
CA ILE A 193 3.54 -19.63 22.69
C ILE A 193 3.00 -20.66 21.69
N LYS A 194 3.88 -21.45 21.08
CA LYS A 194 3.52 -22.42 20.04
C LYS A 194 2.43 -23.38 20.51
N GLU A 195 2.52 -23.85 21.76
CA GLU A 195 1.54 -24.76 22.37
C GLU A 195 0.14 -24.14 22.51
N LYS A 196 0.03 -22.81 22.50
CA LYS A 196 -1.23 -22.08 22.62
C LYS A 196 -1.93 -21.88 21.27
N VAL A 197 -1.18 -21.97 20.18
CA VAL A 197 -1.68 -21.73 18.81
C VAL A 197 -1.70 -23.00 17.96
N GLU A 198 -1.13 -24.10 18.44
CA GLU A 198 -1.02 -25.35 17.69
C GLU A 198 -2.41 -25.88 17.30
N GLY A 199 -2.58 -26.19 16.02
CA GLY A 199 -3.84 -26.67 15.45
C GLY A 199 -4.85 -25.57 15.09
N VAL A 200 -4.75 -24.37 15.68
CA VAL A 200 -5.72 -23.28 15.48
C VAL A 200 -5.71 -22.76 14.04
N SER A 201 -4.54 -22.68 13.41
CA SER A 201 -4.39 -22.18 12.03
C SER A 201 -5.03 -23.08 10.97
N ASN A 202 -5.39 -24.31 11.31
CA ASN A 202 -6.00 -25.27 10.37
C ASN A 202 -7.53 -25.34 10.48
N GLU A 203 -8.13 -24.63 11.44
CA GLU A 203 -9.59 -24.65 11.63
C GLU A 203 -10.30 -23.61 10.78
N GLU A 204 -11.34 -24.03 10.05
CA GLU A 204 -12.21 -23.15 9.26
C GLU A 204 -12.84 -22.02 10.10
N GLY A 205 -12.94 -20.83 9.49
CA GLY A 205 -13.49 -19.61 10.09
C GLY A 205 -12.44 -18.69 10.69
N ILE A 206 -12.88 -17.83 11.62
CA ILE A 206 -11.99 -16.93 12.36
C ILE A 206 -11.75 -17.50 13.76
N LYS A 207 -10.48 -17.67 14.11
CA LYS A 207 -10.07 -18.16 15.42
C LYS A 207 -9.25 -17.13 16.14
N ILE A 208 -9.52 -16.98 17.43
CA ILE A 208 -8.90 -15.94 18.27
C ILE A 208 -8.22 -16.65 19.43
N VAL A 209 -6.89 -16.66 19.43
CA VAL A 209 -6.11 -17.11 20.57
C VAL A 209 -5.94 -15.94 21.53
N THR A 210 -6.28 -16.15 22.79
CA THR A 210 -6.11 -15.15 23.86
C THR A 210 -4.97 -15.57 24.77
N LEU A 211 -4.02 -14.66 25.02
CA LEU A 211 -3.04 -14.85 26.09
C LEU A 211 -3.45 -13.97 27.28
N PRO A 212 -4.00 -14.56 28.35
CA PRO A 212 -4.29 -13.85 29.60
C PRO A 212 -3.00 -13.48 30.34
N GLN A 213 -3.16 -12.76 31.45
CA GLN A 213 -2.04 -12.24 32.26
C GLN A 213 -1.03 -13.32 32.68
N ASP A 214 -1.46 -14.52 33.04
CA ASP A 214 -0.56 -15.60 33.44
C ASP A 214 0.32 -16.09 32.29
N ASP A 215 -0.25 -16.17 31.09
CA ASP A 215 0.50 -16.54 29.89
C ASP A 215 1.47 -15.43 29.46
N ILE A 216 1.07 -14.16 29.60
CA ILE A 216 1.95 -13.02 29.35
C ILE A 216 3.12 -13.01 30.35
N LYS A 217 2.85 -13.31 31.62
CA LYS A 217 3.90 -13.41 32.65
C LYS A 217 4.94 -14.48 32.30
N LYS A 218 4.48 -15.65 31.84
CA LYS A 218 5.37 -16.72 31.35
C LYS A 218 6.16 -16.24 30.12
N LEU A 219 5.49 -15.64 29.14
CA LEU A 219 6.13 -15.10 27.94
C LEU A 219 7.25 -14.09 28.26
N ILE A 220 7.04 -13.20 29.24
CA ILE A 220 8.07 -12.26 29.70
C ILE A 220 9.31 -13.01 30.20
N GLN A 221 9.12 -14.07 30.99
CA GLN A 221 10.23 -14.87 31.53
C GLN A 221 11.00 -15.58 30.40
N ASP A 222 10.27 -16.20 29.47
CA ASP A 222 10.87 -16.94 28.35
C ASP A 222 11.64 -15.99 27.41
N LEU A 223 11.09 -14.80 27.14
CA LEU A 223 11.78 -13.75 26.37
C LEU A 223 13.02 -13.24 27.09
N GLU A 224 12.97 -13.03 28.42
CA GLU A 224 14.12 -12.59 29.21
C GLU A 224 15.28 -13.58 29.11
N ILE A 225 14.99 -14.89 29.24
CA ILE A 225 15.97 -15.97 29.12
C ILE A 225 16.63 -15.98 27.74
N GLU A 226 15.84 -15.87 26.66
CA GLU A 226 16.40 -15.88 25.31
C GLU A 226 17.19 -14.61 25.02
N ILE A 227 16.74 -13.43 25.47
CA ILE A 227 17.50 -12.18 25.31
C ILE A 227 18.83 -12.27 26.07
N ASP A 228 18.81 -12.73 27.32
CA ASP A 228 20.03 -12.88 28.12
C ASP A 228 21.04 -13.80 27.45
N LYS A 229 20.57 -14.89 26.81
CA LYS A 229 21.41 -15.79 26.01
C LYS A 229 21.98 -15.10 24.78
N GLN A 230 21.14 -14.42 23.98
CA GLN A 230 21.57 -13.75 22.75
C GLN A 230 22.59 -12.63 23.03
N ILE A 231 22.42 -11.90 24.13
CA ILE A 231 23.37 -10.82 24.52
C ILE A 231 24.78 -11.34 24.79
N LEU A 232 24.95 -12.62 25.18
CA LEU A 232 26.28 -13.21 25.35
C LEU A 232 27.07 -13.29 24.03
N GLU A 233 26.37 -13.34 22.91
CA GLU A 233 26.93 -13.42 21.56
C GLU A 233 26.96 -12.05 20.85
N TYR A 234 26.54 -10.99 21.54
CA TYR A 234 26.48 -9.64 20.95
C TYR A 234 27.88 -9.11 20.62
N GLU A 235 28.01 -8.58 19.40
CA GLU A 235 29.14 -7.77 18.95
C GLU A 235 28.67 -6.39 18.50
N GLU A 236 29.48 -5.35 18.73
CA GLU A 236 29.17 -4.02 18.22
C GLU A 236 29.10 -3.99 16.67
N PRO A 237 28.26 -3.11 16.10
CA PRO A 237 28.01 -3.09 14.67
C PRO A 237 29.23 -2.62 13.88
N LYS A 238 29.71 -3.46 12.96
CA LYS A 238 30.83 -3.15 12.05
C LYS A 238 30.27 -2.73 10.69
N ILE A 239 30.17 -1.42 10.46
CA ILE A 239 29.58 -0.86 9.22
C ILE A 239 30.67 -0.46 8.24
N GLU A 240 30.74 -1.16 7.10
CA GLU A 240 31.62 -0.76 6.01
C GLU A 240 31.21 0.59 5.41
N LYS A 241 32.18 1.45 5.08
CA LYS A 241 31.93 2.79 4.52
C LYS A 241 31.02 2.80 3.28
N ARG A 242 31.06 1.76 2.45
CA ARG A 242 30.19 1.65 1.26
C ARG A 242 28.72 1.36 1.62
N MET A 243 28.48 0.76 2.78
CA MET A 243 27.17 0.34 3.29
C MET A 243 26.50 1.39 4.19
N SER A 244 27.23 2.42 4.62
CA SER A 244 26.74 3.41 5.60
C SER A 244 25.47 4.16 5.19
N ARG A 245 25.17 4.23 3.89
CA ARG A 245 23.94 4.82 3.33
C ARG A 245 22.74 3.87 3.31
N PHE A 246 22.96 2.57 3.58
CA PHE A 246 21.93 1.52 3.56
C PHE A 246 21.71 0.87 4.93
N VAL A 247 22.59 1.14 5.89
CA VAL A 247 22.52 0.62 7.26
C VAL A 247 22.20 1.78 8.19
N THR A 248 21.21 1.59 9.06
CA THR A 248 21.02 2.47 10.22
C THR A 248 21.15 1.65 11.49
N THR A 249 21.72 2.26 12.52
CA THR A 249 21.74 1.67 13.85
C THR A 249 20.61 2.25 14.69
N GLN A 250 20.17 1.48 15.68
CA GLN A 250 19.26 1.93 16.72
C GLN A 250 19.80 1.55 18.08
N LYS A 251 19.64 2.47 19.03
CA LYS A 251 19.98 2.24 20.42
C LYS A 251 18.81 1.61 21.13
N MET A 252 19.05 0.46 21.77
CA MET A 252 18.04 -0.23 22.58
C MET A 252 18.57 -0.41 23.99
N LYS A 253 17.69 -0.17 24.98
CA LYS A 253 18.01 -0.39 26.37
C LYS A 253 17.41 -1.71 26.82
N TYR A 254 18.20 -2.55 27.45
CA TYR A 254 17.73 -3.76 28.12
C TYR A 254 18.43 -3.90 29.46
N LYS A 255 17.64 -4.03 30.53
CA LYS A 255 18.08 -3.89 31.93
C LYS A 255 18.83 -2.55 32.09
N GLU A 256 20.05 -2.57 32.63
CA GLU A 256 20.87 -1.38 32.85
C GLU A 256 21.87 -1.11 31.70
N LYS A 257 21.81 -1.87 30.60
CA LYS A 257 22.74 -1.76 29.47
C LYS A 257 22.06 -1.15 28.23
N GLU A 258 22.83 -0.41 27.45
CA GLU A 258 22.46 0.11 26.14
C GLU A 258 23.24 -0.66 25.07
N PHE A 259 22.55 -1.04 23.99
CA PHE A 259 23.11 -1.75 22.86
C PHE A 259 22.88 -0.93 21.59
N GLU A 260 23.86 -0.91 20.69
CA GLU A 260 23.72 -0.31 19.36
C GLU A 260 23.52 -1.43 18.33
N LEU A 261 22.33 -1.52 17.75
CA LEU A 261 21.93 -2.65 16.91
C LEU A 261 21.70 -2.18 15.48
N MET A 262 22.19 -2.96 14.51
CA MET A 262 21.95 -2.71 13.08
C MET A 262 20.55 -3.20 12.72
N ASN A 263 19.80 -2.37 12.01
CA ASN A 263 18.44 -2.74 11.59
C ASN A 263 18.40 -3.69 10.38
N ARG A 264 19.52 -3.86 9.68
CA ARG A 264 19.66 -4.67 8.47
C ARG A 264 21.08 -5.21 8.33
N PHE A 265 21.23 -6.31 7.59
CA PHE A 265 22.51 -6.94 7.26
C PHE A 265 23.26 -7.52 8.46
N ASN A 266 22.58 -7.71 9.59
CA ASN A 266 23.09 -8.43 10.74
C ASN A 266 21.91 -9.16 11.40
N SER A 267 21.77 -10.44 11.08
CA SER A 267 20.63 -11.26 11.51
C SER A 267 20.54 -11.39 13.03
N HIS A 268 21.67 -11.41 13.74
CA HIS A 268 21.69 -11.43 15.20
C HIS A 268 21.14 -10.13 15.78
N HIS A 269 21.55 -8.96 15.25
CA HIS A 269 21.03 -7.67 15.67
C HIS A 269 19.54 -7.53 15.36
N GLU A 270 19.12 -7.89 14.15
CA GLU A 270 17.71 -7.89 13.74
C GLU A 270 16.86 -8.78 14.65
N ASN A 271 17.39 -9.94 15.06
CA ASN A 271 16.72 -10.83 15.99
C ASN A 271 16.60 -10.22 17.40
N LEU A 272 17.71 -9.69 17.94
CA LEU A 272 17.75 -9.09 19.26
C LEU A 272 16.82 -7.87 19.38
N ILE A 273 16.79 -7.03 18.34
CA ILE A 273 15.83 -5.92 18.21
C ILE A 273 14.39 -6.40 18.39
N GLY A 274 14.03 -7.46 17.66
CA GLY A 274 12.69 -8.02 17.68
C GLY A 274 12.32 -8.64 19.03
N LEU A 275 13.27 -9.34 19.67
CA LEU A 275 13.09 -9.92 21.00
C LEU A 275 12.90 -8.85 22.07
N ILE A 276 13.77 -7.83 22.12
CA ILE A 276 13.67 -6.73 23.09
C ILE A 276 12.35 -5.97 22.90
N SER A 277 11.98 -5.65 21.66
CA SER A 277 10.71 -4.95 21.37
C SER A 277 9.48 -5.76 21.82
N SER A 278 9.53 -7.09 21.63
CA SER A 278 8.46 -8.00 22.09
C SER A 278 8.41 -8.11 23.61
N PHE A 279 9.57 -8.15 24.26
CA PHE A 279 9.68 -8.17 25.72
C PHE A 279 9.12 -6.89 26.35
N ASP A 280 9.49 -5.72 25.83
CA ASP A 280 8.98 -4.43 26.30
C ASP A 280 7.47 -4.33 26.10
N THR A 281 6.96 -4.82 24.96
CA THR A 281 5.52 -4.88 24.67
C THR A 281 4.80 -5.82 25.65
N ALA A 282 5.34 -7.01 25.92
CA ALA A 282 4.78 -7.97 26.87
C ALA A 282 4.78 -7.41 28.30
N LYS A 283 5.87 -6.77 28.73
CA LYS A 283 5.94 -6.10 30.04
C LYS A 283 4.89 -5.01 30.18
N ARG A 284 4.74 -4.16 29.16
CA ARG A 284 3.70 -3.12 29.13
C ARG A 284 2.31 -3.75 29.22
N ALA A 285 2.05 -4.78 28.41
CA ALA A 285 0.79 -5.50 28.42
C ALA A 285 0.47 -6.08 29.80
N PHE A 286 1.45 -6.67 30.48
CA PHE A 286 1.29 -7.18 31.84
C PHE A 286 1.03 -6.07 32.86
N SER A 287 1.85 -5.01 32.86
CA SER A 287 1.72 -3.91 33.84
C SER A 287 0.41 -3.13 33.70
N GLU A 288 -0.08 -3.00 32.46
CA GLU A 288 -1.30 -2.27 32.16
C GLU A 288 -2.54 -3.20 32.06
N SER A 289 -2.38 -4.49 32.34
CA SER A 289 -3.44 -5.51 32.33
C SER A 289 -4.15 -5.69 30.97
N PHE A 290 -3.39 -5.65 29.87
CA PHE A 290 -3.86 -6.03 28.53
C PHE A 290 -3.75 -7.53 28.30
N GLU A 291 -4.65 -8.09 27.49
CA GLU A 291 -4.52 -9.44 26.94
C GLU A 291 -3.98 -9.37 25.51
N TYR A 292 -3.23 -10.38 25.07
CA TYR A 292 -2.99 -10.55 23.64
C TYR A 292 -4.20 -11.21 22.99
N LYS A 293 -4.57 -10.74 21.79
CA LYS A 293 -5.53 -11.39 20.90
C LYS A 293 -4.84 -11.64 19.56
N ILE A 294 -4.79 -12.89 19.14
CA ILE A 294 -4.14 -13.33 17.90
C ILE A 294 -5.22 -13.92 16.99
N TYR A 295 -5.45 -13.29 15.84
CA TYR A 295 -6.50 -13.64 14.91
C TYR A 295 -5.93 -14.48 13.77
N PHE A 296 -6.47 -15.69 13.62
CA PHE A 296 -6.22 -16.59 12.51
C PHE A 296 -7.47 -16.63 11.65
N LYS A 297 -7.29 -16.59 10.33
CA LYS A 297 -8.40 -16.74 9.37
C LYS A 297 -8.15 -17.93 8.46
N LYS A 298 -9.18 -18.72 8.23
CA LYS A 298 -9.17 -19.85 7.30
C LYS A 298 -10.53 -19.98 6.64
N GLY A 299 -10.55 -20.37 5.37
CA GLY A 299 -11.77 -20.43 4.58
C GLY A 299 -12.29 -19.06 4.12
N ILE A 300 -11.44 -18.03 4.14
CA ILE A 300 -11.77 -16.69 3.61
C ILE A 300 -11.25 -16.61 2.19
N SER A 301 -12.08 -16.14 1.27
CA SER A 301 -11.69 -15.87 -0.11
C SER A 301 -11.38 -14.39 -0.33
N HIS A 302 -10.74 -14.07 -1.47
CA HIS A 302 -10.62 -12.70 -1.94
C HIS A 302 -11.97 -11.99 -2.13
N ARG A 303 -13.04 -12.74 -2.44
CA ARG A 303 -14.41 -12.21 -2.52
C ARG A 303 -14.90 -11.74 -1.14
N ASP A 304 -14.71 -12.58 -0.13
CA ASP A 304 -15.10 -12.29 1.26
C ASP A 304 -14.35 -11.07 1.81
N ASP A 305 -13.01 -11.04 1.65
CA ASP A 305 -12.17 -9.91 2.06
C ASP A 305 -12.55 -8.62 1.32
N SER A 306 -12.83 -8.70 0.01
CA SER A 306 -13.22 -7.53 -0.77
C SER A 306 -14.54 -6.90 -0.28
N VAL A 307 -15.56 -7.72 0.02
CA VAL A 307 -16.82 -7.23 0.59
C VAL A 307 -16.57 -6.62 1.97
N LEU A 308 -15.82 -7.32 2.83
CA LEU A 308 -15.55 -6.88 4.20
C LEU A 308 -14.80 -5.54 4.24
N ARG A 309 -13.73 -5.40 3.44
CA ARG A 309 -12.96 -4.15 3.30
C ARG A 309 -13.79 -3.02 2.73
N PHE A 310 -14.65 -3.29 1.75
CA PHE A 310 -15.52 -2.26 1.17
C PHE A 310 -16.49 -1.69 2.21
N VAL A 311 -17.16 -2.54 2.99
CA VAL A 311 -18.06 -2.08 4.07
C VAL A 311 -17.25 -1.38 5.17
N ASN A 312 -16.07 -1.90 5.53
CA ASN A 312 -15.26 -1.32 6.59
C ASN A 312 -14.70 0.08 6.22
N TYR A 313 -14.01 0.21 5.10
CA TYR A 313 -13.31 1.46 4.76
C TYR A 313 -14.19 2.45 4.00
N SER A 314 -14.95 1.99 3.00
CA SER A 314 -15.83 2.90 2.23
C SER A 314 -17.10 3.24 3.01
N GLY A 315 -17.64 2.28 3.77
CA GLY A 315 -18.82 2.46 4.62
C GLY A 315 -18.51 2.95 6.04
N LYS A 316 -17.23 3.07 6.42
CA LYS A 316 -16.82 3.37 7.80
C LYS A 316 -17.42 2.38 8.81
N GLY A 317 -17.41 1.10 8.44
CA GLY A 317 -17.91 -0.01 9.24
C GLY A 317 -19.37 -0.38 8.98
N LYS A 318 -20.13 0.41 8.22
CA LYS A 318 -21.55 0.14 7.95
C LYS A 318 -21.97 0.58 6.54
N MET A 319 -22.71 -0.25 5.81
CA MET A 319 -23.10 0.04 4.43
C MET A 319 -24.50 -0.50 4.12
N LYS A 320 -25.26 0.21 3.27
CA LYS A 320 -26.52 -0.34 2.72
C LYS A 320 -26.23 -1.47 1.76
N ILE A 321 -27.05 -2.52 1.78
CA ILE A 321 -26.85 -3.70 0.90
C ILE A 321 -26.87 -3.29 -0.58
N ASP A 322 -27.76 -2.38 -0.98
CA ASP A 322 -27.83 -1.89 -2.37
C ASP A 322 -26.51 -1.26 -2.85
N GLN A 323 -25.78 -0.57 -1.97
CA GLN A 323 -24.47 0.01 -2.32
C GLN A 323 -23.39 -1.06 -2.46
N ILE A 324 -23.53 -2.19 -1.76
CA ILE A 324 -22.68 -3.36 -1.95
C ILE A 324 -22.98 -3.98 -3.33
N TYR A 325 -24.27 -4.15 -3.69
CA TYR A 325 -24.63 -4.63 -5.03
C TYR A 325 -24.08 -3.73 -6.14
N GLU A 326 -24.22 -2.41 -6.01
CA GLU A 326 -23.66 -1.45 -6.97
C GLU A 326 -22.15 -1.59 -7.13
N ARG A 327 -21.42 -1.80 -6.03
CA ARG A 327 -19.96 -1.93 -6.05
C ARG A 327 -19.46 -3.15 -6.82
N PHE A 328 -20.18 -4.26 -6.71
CA PHE A 328 -19.83 -5.56 -7.30
C PHE A 328 -20.57 -5.84 -8.62
N ASN A 329 -21.43 -4.93 -9.05
CA ASN A 329 -22.12 -5.02 -10.33
C ASN A 329 -21.12 -5.15 -11.49
N GLY A 330 -21.35 -6.13 -12.37
CA GLY A 330 -20.45 -6.46 -13.47
C GLY A 330 -19.20 -7.26 -13.07
N ILE A 331 -19.05 -7.62 -11.79
CA ILE A 331 -18.00 -8.52 -11.30
C ILE A 331 -18.64 -9.87 -10.92
N ILE A 332 -19.62 -9.84 -10.03
CA ILE A 332 -20.39 -11.02 -9.56
C ILE A 332 -21.89 -10.69 -9.51
N SER A 333 -22.72 -11.72 -9.43
CA SER A 333 -24.17 -11.59 -9.31
C SER A 333 -24.61 -11.12 -7.91
N THR A 334 -25.82 -10.57 -7.80
CA THR A 334 -26.39 -10.20 -6.49
C THR A 334 -26.57 -11.41 -5.57
N GLU A 335 -26.92 -12.58 -6.12
CA GLU A 335 -27.00 -13.83 -5.37
C GLU A 335 -25.65 -14.24 -4.76
N GLU A 336 -24.54 -14.03 -5.49
CA GLU A 336 -23.20 -14.26 -4.96
C GLU A 336 -22.82 -13.26 -3.87
N VAL A 337 -23.20 -11.99 -4.02
CA VAL A 337 -23.03 -11.00 -2.95
C VAL A 337 -23.79 -11.43 -1.69
N ASP A 338 -25.03 -11.88 -1.82
CA ASP A 338 -25.85 -12.35 -0.70
C ASP A 338 -25.25 -13.58 -0.01
N LYS A 339 -24.72 -14.52 -0.80
CA LYS A 339 -23.99 -15.70 -0.28
C LYS A 339 -22.75 -15.28 0.51
N THR A 340 -21.96 -14.34 -0.01
CA THR A 340 -20.78 -13.80 0.67
C THR A 340 -21.15 -13.10 1.97
N ILE A 341 -22.15 -12.21 1.96
CA ILE A 341 -22.63 -11.54 3.18
C ILE A 341 -23.11 -12.57 4.20
N SER A 342 -23.91 -13.55 3.79
CA SER A 342 -24.41 -14.62 4.67
C SER A 342 -23.28 -15.44 5.28
N LYS A 343 -22.23 -15.75 4.49
CA LYS A 343 -21.03 -16.42 4.97
C LYS A 343 -20.30 -15.57 6.03
N LEU A 344 -20.07 -14.29 5.74
CA LEU A 344 -19.42 -13.34 6.66
C LEU A 344 -20.20 -13.14 7.96
N VAL A 345 -21.53 -13.17 7.90
CA VAL A 345 -22.40 -13.17 9.10
C VAL A 345 -22.25 -14.46 9.89
N LYS A 346 -22.27 -15.62 9.22
CA LYS A 346 -22.13 -16.93 9.86
C LYS A 346 -20.83 -17.08 10.63
N ILE A 347 -19.72 -16.54 10.10
CA ILE A 347 -18.41 -16.58 10.77
C ILE A 347 -18.19 -15.41 11.75
N GLY A 348 -19.19 -14.54 11.94
CA GLY A 348 -19.18 -13.47 12.92
C GLY A 348 -18.42 -12.21 12.53
N CYS A 349 -17.97 -12.07 11.27
CA CYS A 349 -17.29 -10.87 10.76
C CYS A 349 -18.26 -9.73 10.45
N MET A 350 -19.53 -10.04 10.22
CA MET A 350 -20.57 -9.07 9.91
C MET A 350 -21.86 -9.36 10.67
N LYS A 351 -22.72 -8.36 10.79
CA LYS A 351 -24.12 -8.49 11.22
C LYS A 351 -25.02 -7.72 10.24
N LEU A 352 -26.25 -8.19 10.12
CA LEU A 352 -27.29 -7.54 9.32
C LEU A 352 -28.29 -6.85 10.23
N ASN A 353 -28.59 -5.59 9.92
CA ASN A 353 -29.62 -4.79 10.57
C ASN A 353 -30.52 -4.24 9.46
N ASP A 354 -31.72 -4.79 9.30
CA ASP A 354 -32.65 -4.44 8.22
C ASP A 354 -32.00 -4.55 6.83
N ASN A 355 -31.77 -3.42 6.16
CA ASN A 355 -31.14 -3.33 4.82
C ASN A 355 -29.68 -2.85 4.89
N GLU A 356 -29.02 -3.01 6.04
CA GLU A 356 -27.65 -2.57 6.27
C GLU A 356 -26.79 -3.70 6.79
N ALA A 357 -25.57 -3.75 6.27
CA ALA A 357 -24.52 -4.66 6.69
C ALA A 357 -23.49 -3.88 7.52
N GLU A 358 -23.16 -4.41 8.70
CA GLU A 358 -22.22 -3.77 9.63
C GLU A 358 -21.09 -4.74 9.98
N VAL A 359 -19.85 -4.27 9.88
CA VAL A 359 -18.66 -5.04 10.23
C VAL A 359 -18.53 -5.12 11.74
N THR A 360 -18.39 -6.33 12.27
CA THR A 360 -18.17 -6.56 13.71
C THR A 360 -16.73 -6.25 14.10
N GLU A 361 -16.43 -6.27 15.39
CA GLU A 361 -15.05 -6.11 15.86
C GLU A 361 -14.12 -7.23 15.35
N ILE A 362 -14.65 -8.45 15.20
CA ILE A 362 -13.90 -9.58 14.60
C ILE A 362 -13.59 -9.25 13.13
N GLY A 363 -14.57 -8.75 12.38
CA GLY A 363 -14.38 -8.37 10.99
C GLY A 363 -13.37 -7.24 10.81
N LYS A 364 -13.36 -6.24 11.70
CA LYS A 364 -12.39 -5.14 11.69
C LYS A 364 -10.96 -5.61 11.98
N ASN A 365 -10.80 -6.61 12.83
CA ASN A 365 -9.49 -7.09 13.27
C ASN A 365 -8.82 -8.07 12.29
N ILE A 366 -9.41 -8.32 11.13
CA ILE A 366 -8.84 -9.15 10.06
C ILE A 366 -8.75 -8.43 8.71
N VAL A 367 -9.06 -7.12 8.67
CA VAL A 367 -9.03 -6.26 7.47
C VAL A 367 -8.05 -5.11 7.58
#